data_AF-A0A7Y5E0Y7-F1
#
_entry.id   AF-A0A7Y5E0Y7-F1
#
_cell.length_a   1.000
_cell.length_b   1.000
_cell.length_c   1.000
_cell.angle_alpha   90.00
_cell.angle_beta   90.00
_cell.angle_gamma   90.00
#
_symmetry.space_group_name_H-M   'P 1'
#
loop_
_entity.id
_entity.type
_entity.pdbx_description
1 polymer ?
#
loop_
_entity_poly.entity_id
_entity_poly.type
_entity_poly.pdbx_seq_one_letter_code
_entity_poly.pdbx_strand_id
1 'polypeptide(L)'
;PYEVTADDVARAKAEEARAEAELRGAGTQRRTLPLLDQLRVASPCSAPWDKMVGTDRARFCGLCEKTVYNVSAMSRDEAEQFLGTVESPCVRFYQRTDGTILTSDCPVGVSKKRRRNQVLAAVATAAAAFAGLIGIGMRRGTQVQGGMHPMPNPPPVVTTASPIGDDEVHAPMGVIAEIPRPTALPKPLPPKPLPAKPQRKSPAPGGVIP
;
A
#
# COMPACT_ATOMS: atom_id res chain seq x y z
N PRO A 1 51.51 -47.77 -8.27
CA PRO A 1 50.02 -47.86 -8.28
C PRO A 1 49.49 -47.23 -7.00
N TYR A 2 48.83 -46.08 -7.11
CA TYR A 2 48.22 -45.42 -5.95
C TYR A 2 46.88 -46.12 -5.69
N GLU A 3 46.78 -46.84 -4.57
CA GLU A 3 45.53 -47.50 -4.17
C GLU A 3 44.63 -46.49 -3.48
N VAL A 4 43.49 -46.18 -4.09
CA VAL A 4 42.47 -45.31 -3.50
C VAL A 4 41.89 -46.03 -2.29
N THR A 5 42.03 -45.43 -1.11
CA THR A 5 41.55 -46.04 0.14
C THR A 5 40.06 -45.74 0.36
N ALA A 6 39.43 -46.53 1.23
CA ALA A 6 38.04 -46.27 1.63
C ALA A 6 37.86 -44.87 2.26
N ASP A 7 38.90 -44.35 2.91
CA ASP A 7 38.92 -43.01 3.51
C ASP A 7 38.96 -41.90 2.46
N ASP A 8 39.65 -42.12 1.34
CA ASP A 8 39.67 -41.19 0.20
C ASP A 8 38.29 -41.08 -0.45
N VAL A 9 37.59 -42.21 -0.60
CA VAL A 9 36.21 -42.24 -1.11
C VAL A 9 35.24 -41.56 -0.14
N ALA A 10 35.42 -41.78 1.17
CA ALA A 10 34.59 -41.13 2.19
C ALA A 10 34.77 -39.61 2.20
N ARG A 11 36.01 -39.12 2.04
CA ARG A 11 36.30 -37.69 1.90
C ARG A 11 35.68 -37.09 0.64
N ALA A 12 35.83 -37.75 -0.51
CA ALA A 12 35.23 -37.27 -1.76
C ALA A 12 33.70 -37.18 -1.65
N LYS A 13 33.03 -38.20 -1.07
CA LYS A 13 31.57 -38.17 -0.86
C LYS A 13 31.13 -37.09 0.13
N ALA A 14 31.93 -36.81 1.17
CA ALA A 14 31.64 -35.75 2.11
C ALA A 14 31.81 -34.36 1.48
N GLU A 15 32.79 -34.18 0.59
CA GLU A 15 32.98 -32.97 -0.19
C GLU A 15 31.83 -32.76 -1.19
N GLU A 16 31.41 -33.81 -1.90
CA GLU A 16 30.22 -33.78 -2.77
C GLU A 16 28.94 -33.41 -2.00
N ALA A 17 28.69 -34.05 -0.85
CA ALA A 17 27.53 -33.76 -0.02
C ALA A 17 27.51 -32.31 0.52
N ARG A 18 28.69 -31.75 0.83
CA ARG A 18 28.83 -30.35 1.24
C ARG A 18 28.55 -29.40 0.07
N ALA A 19 29.08 -29.70 -1.12
CA ALA A 19 28.83 -28.90 -2.32
C ALA A 19 27.34 -28.94 -2.71
N GLU A 20 26.68 -30.10 -2.64
CA GLU A 20 25.23 -30.20 -2.88
C GLU A 20 24.40 -29.42 -1.85
N ALA A 21 24.79 -29.45 -0.57
CA ALA A 21 24.14 -28.67 0.47
C ALA A 21 24.31 -27.16 0.25
N GLU A 22 25.50 -26.73 -0.17
CA GLU A 22 25.80 -25.34 -0.51
C GLU A 22 25.00 -24.87 -1.74
N LEU A 23 24.91 -25.69 -2.79
CA LEU A 23 24.10 -25.41 -3.97
C LEU A 23 22.59 -25.36 -3.67
N ARG A 24 22.08 -26.26 -2.81
CA ARG A 24 20.69 -26.20 -2.32
C ARG A 24 20.43 -24.93 -1.49
N GLY A 25 21.40 -24.47 -0.72
CA GLY A 25 21.32 -23.20 0.03
C GLY A 25 21.39 -21.96 -0.88
N ALA A 26 22.27 -21.99 -1.88
CA ALA A 26 22.47 -20.90 -2.84
C ALA A 26 21.30 -20.71 -3.81
N GLY A 27 20.53 -21.76 -4.10
CA GLY A 27 19.33 -21.70 -4.95
C GLY A 27 18.17 -20.87 -4.38
N THR A 28 18.23 -20.48 -3.09
CA THR A 28 17.17 -19.68 -2.43
C THR A 28 17.58 -18.22 -2.22
N GLN A 29 18.83 -17.84 -2.47
CA GLN A 29 19.13 -16.45 -2.79
C GLN A 29 18.66 -16.19 -4.23
N ARG A 30 17.33 -16.18 -4.40
CA ARG A 30 16.67 -15.44 -5.48
C ARG A 30 17.43 -14.13 -5.55
N ARG A 31 18.03 -13.86 -6.69
CA ARG A 31 18.76 -12.64 -6.94
C ARG A 31 17.82 -11.50 -6.57
N THR A 32 17.95 -10.95 -5.37
CA THR A 32 17.29 -9.71 -4.94
C THR A 32 17.97 -8.54 -5.64
N LEU A 33 18.31 -8.72 -6.92
CA LEU A 33 18.48 -7.59 -7.81
C LEU A 33 17.08 -7.02 -7.87
N PRO A 34 16.87 -5.78 -7.40
CA PRO A 34 15.55 -5.22 -7.35
C PRO A 34 15.06 -4.98 -8.77
N LEU A 35 14.44 -6.00 -9.38
CA LEU A 35 13.88 -5.95 -10.74
C LEU A 35 12.91 -4.78 -10.85
N LEU A 36 12.21 -4.48 -9.76
CA LEU A 36 11.34 -3.32 -9.64
C LEU A 36 12.09 -1.98 -9.65
N ASP A 37 13.28 -1.88 -9.07
CA ASP A 37 14.03 -0.60 -9.05
C ASP A 37 14.63 -0.29 -10.43
N GLN A 38 14.84 -1.33 -11.24
CA GLN A 38 15.30 -1.22 -12.64
C GLN A 38 14.17 -1.16 -13.66
N LEU A 39 12.91 -1.32 -13.23
CA LEU A 39 11.75 -1.28 -14.11
C LEU A 39 11.64 0.11 -14.77
N ARG A 40 11.75 0.13 -16.10
CA ARG A 40 11.62 1.33 -16.93
C ARG A 40 10.54 1.09 -17.97
N VAL A 41 9.56 1.99 -18.04
CA VAL A 41 8.54 1.96 -19.09
C VAL A 41 9.14 2.60 -20.34
N ALA A 42 9.53 1.76 -21.31
CA ALA A 42 10.11 2.23 -22.56
C ALA A 42 9.10 3.02 -23.42
N SER A 43 7.83 2.62 -23.40
CA SER A 43 6.75 3.22 -24.19
C SER A 43 5.53 3.53 -23.30
N PRO A 44 5.41 4.75 -22.74
CA PRO A 44 4.28 5.10 -21.90
C PRO A 44 2.99 5.18 -22.73
N CYS A 45 1.95 4.46 -22.29
CA CYS A 45 0.60 4.61 -22.84
C CYS A 45 -0.10 5.78 -22.13
N SER A 46 -0.62 6.74 -22.89
CA SER A 46 -1.35 7.91 -22.38
C SER A 46 -2.84 7.65 -22.12
N ALA A 47 -3.32 6.43 -22.38
CA ALA A 47 -4.71 6.05 -22.16
C ALA A 47 -5.13 6.23 -20.69
N PRO A 48 -6.30 6.84 -20.42
CA PRO A 48 -6.81 6.97 -19.06
C PRO A 48 -7.22 5.59 -18.53
N TRP A 49 -6.67 5.22 -17.37
CA TRP A 49 -6.97 3.96 -16.68
C TRP A 49 -8.46 3.73 -16.44
N ASP A 50 -9.21 4.80 -16.17
CA ASP A 50 -10.65 4.76 -15.89
C ASP A 50 -11.51 4.36 -17.09
N LYS A 51 -10.99 4.49 -18.31
CA LYS A 51 -11.67 4.04 -19.54
C LYS A 51 -11.28 2.62 -19.96
N MET A 52 -10.41 1.95 -19.20
CA MET A 52 -10.01 0.58 -19.48
C MET A 52 -10.98 -0.40 -18.84
N VAL A 53 -11.17 -1.56 -19.47
CA VAL A 53 -12.11 -2.58 -19.01
C VAL A 53 -11.36 -3.64 -18.22
N GLY A 54 -11.80 -3.95 -17.00
CA GLY A 54 -11.22 -5.01 -16.18
C GLY A 54 -11.32 -4.73 -14.69
N THR A 55 -10.37 -5.29 -13.93
CA THR A 55 -10.32 -5.20 -12.46
C THR A 55 -9.37 -4.09 -12.01
N ASP A 56 -9.20 -3.91 -10.70
CA ASP A 56 -8.20 -2.97 -10.16
C ASP A 56 -6.75 -3.44 -10.36
N ARG A 57 -6.55 -4.77 -10.53
CA ARG A 57 -5.23 -5.38 -10.76
C ARG A 57 -4.83 -5.41 -12.23
N ALA A 58 -5.77 -5.72 -13.12
CA ALA A 58 -5.50 -5.87 -14.55
C ALA A 58 -6.66 -5.33 -15.39
N ARG A 59 -6.36 -4.46 -16.35
CA ARG A 59 -7.33 -3.92 -17.30
C ARG A 59 -6.82 -4.01 -18.73
N PHE A 60 -7.72 -4.26 -19.66
CA PHE A 60 -7.40 -4.23 -21.08
C PHE A 60 -7.45 -2.79 -21.61
N CYS A 61 -6.37 -2.35 -22.26
CA CYS A 61 -6.32 -1.06 -22.94
C CYS A 61 -6.56 -1.24 -24.43
N GLY A 62 -7.62 -0.62 -24.96
CA GLY A 62 -7.92 -0.64 -26.40
C GLY A 62 -7.01 0.23 -27.28
N LEU A 63 -6.13 1.07 -26.70
CA LEU A 63 -5.20 1.90 -27.49
C LEU A 63 -3.89 1.17 -27.80
N CYS A 64 -3.35 0.42 -26.84
CA CYS A 64 -2.13 -0.35 -27.02
C CYS A 64 -2.39 -1.85 -27.17
N GLU A 65 -3.66 -2.27 -27.15
CA GLU A 65 -4.13 -3.66 -27.27
C GLU A 65 -3.45 -4.63 -26.30
N LYS A 66 -3.02 -4.12 -25.15
CA LYS A 66 -2.32 -4.88 -24.11
C LYS A 66 -3.08 -4.82 -22.80
N THR A 67 -2.95 -5.88 -22.01
CA THR A 67 -3.38 -5.89 -20.61
C THR A 67 -2.40 -5.08 -19.78
N VAL A 68 -2.93 -4.03 -19.16
CA VAL A 68 -2.20 -3.14 -18.27
C VAL A 68 -2.38 -3.62 -16.83
N TYR A 69 -1.27 -3.97 -16.18
CA TYR A 69 -1.23 -4.46 -14.81
C TYR A 69 -0.85 -3.35 -13.83
N ASN A 70 -1.61 -3.23 -12.74
CA ASN A 70 -1.34 -2.26 -11.68
C ASN A 70 -0.38 -2.86 -10.65
N VAL A 71 0.92 -2.58 -10.82
CA VAL A 71 1.99 -3.07 -9.93
C VAL A 71 1.85 -2.45 -8.53
N SER A 72 1.26 -1.26 -8.41
CA SER A 72 1.02 -0.64 -7.11
C SER A 72 -0.05 -1.34 -6.27
N ALA A 73 -0.88 -2.18 -6.88
CA ALA A 73 -1.83 -3.05 -6.18
C ALA A 73 -1.23 -4.41 -5.78
N MET A 74 0.03 -4.71 -6.15
CA MET A 74 0.71 -5.97 -5.87
C MET A 74 1.80 -5.77 -4.81
N SER A 75 2.14 -6.85 -4.11
CA SER A 75 3.29 -6.88 -3.21
C SER A 75 4.60 -6.83 -4.00
N ARG A 76 5.72 -6.54 -3.33
CA ARG A 76 7.02 -6.51 -3.99
C ARG A 76 7.35 -7.89 -4.61
N ASP A 77 7.16 -8.95 -3.84
CA ASP A 77 7.46 -10.31 -4.25
C ASP A 77 6.52 -10.78 -5.38
N GLU A 78 5.23 -10.45 -5.29
CA GLU A 78 4.26 -10.77 -6.34
C GLU A 78 4.59 -10.06 -7.65
N ALA A 79 4.98 -8.79 -7.58
CA ALA A 79 5.34 -8.01 -8.75
C ALA A 79 6.65 -8.50 -9.38
N GLU A 80 7.67 -8.85 -8.58
CA GLU A 80 8.92 -9.43 -9.09
C GLU A 80 8.67 -10.79 -9.74
N GLN A 81 7.84 -11.63 -9.13
CA GLN A 81 7.47 -12.91 -9.71
C GLN A 81 6.68 -12.75 -11.02
N PHE A 82 5.77 -11.78 -11.08
CA PHE A 82 5.02 -11.46 -12.30
C PHE A 82 5.92 -10.93 -13.42
N LEU A 83 6.88 -10.06 -13.09
CA LEU A 83 7.85 -9.54 -14.07
C LEU A 83 8.84 -10.61 -14.55
N GLY A 84 9.08 -11.64 -13.75
CA GLY A 84 9.91 -12.79 -14.14
C GLY A 84 9.18 -13.80 -15.04
N THR A 85 7.84 -13.83 -15.03
CA THR A 85 7.05 -14.79 -15.83
C THR A 85 6.57 -14.22 -17.15
N VAL A 86 6.32 -12.92 -17.24
CA VAL A 86 5.79 -12.28 -18.45
C VAL A 86 6.88 -11.44 -19.12
N GLU A 87 7.10 -11.69 -20.40
CA GLU A 87 8.03 -10.89 -21.20
C GLU A 87 7.33 -9.60 -21.67
N SER A 88 7.82 -8.44 -21.22
CA SER A 88 7.32 -7.10 -21.57
C SER A 88 5.84 -6.76 -21.24
N PRO A 89 5.37 -6.96 -19.99
CA PRO A 89 4.00 -6.59 -19.61
C PRO A 89 3.80 -5.08 -19.65
N CYS A 90 2.61 -4.64 -20.08
CA CYS A 90 2.22 -3.24 -19.91
C CYS A 90 1.88 -3.03 -18.43
N VAL A 91 2.61 -2.15 -17.75
CA VAL A 91 2.48 -1.95 -16.30
C VAL A 91 2.23 -0.49 -15.97
N ARG A 92 1.44 -0.28 -14.92
CA ARG A 92 1.24 1.02 -14.28
C ARG A 92 1.76 0.92 -12.85
N PHE A 93 2.51 1.92 -12.44
CA PHE A 93 2.97 2.07 -11.08
C PHE A 93 3.09 3.55 -10.68
N TYR A 94 3.04 3.80 -9.38
CA TYR A 94 3.40 5.10 -8.82
C TYR A 94 4.84 5.05 -8.32
N GLN A 95 5.60 6.11 -8.57
CA GLN A 95 6.99 6.24 -8.15
C GLN A 95 7.12 7.46 -7.22
N ARG A 96 7.88 7.33 -6.13
CA ARG A 96 8.22 8.46 -5.27
C ARG A 96 9.41 9.23 -5.87
N THR A 97 9.67 10.44 -5.37
CA THR A 97 10.81 11.30 -5.76
C THR A 97 12.18 10.65 -5.57
N ASP A 98 12.29 9.61 -4.74
CA ASP A 98 13.49 8.78 -4.53
C ASP A 98 13.69 7.73 -5.65
N GLY A 99 12.73 7.59 -6.57
CA GLY A 99 12.75 6.57 -7.61
C GLY A 99 12.19 5.22 -7.16
N THR A 100 11.74 5.07 -5.92
CA THR A 100 11.17 3.81 -5.43
C THR A 100 9.72 3.64 -5.92
N ILE A 101 9.43 2.46 -6.48
CA ILE A 101 8.07 2.08 -6.87
C ILE A 101 7.22 1.82 -5.63
N LEU A 102 6.05 2.44 -5.56
CA LEU A 102 5.06 2.17 -4.52
C LEU A 102 4.35 0.86 -4.83
N THR A 103 4.51 -0.10 -3.93
CA THR A 103 3.80 -1.39 -3.86
C THR A 103 2.87 -1.43 -2.64
N SER A 104 1.97 -2.41 -2.56
CA SER A 104 1.05 -2.58 -1.42
C SER A 104 1.77 -2.69 -0.08
N ASP A 105 2.92 -3.38 -0.07
CA ASP A 105 3.69 -3.71 1.12
C ASP A 105 4.87 -2.77 1.34
N CYS A 106 4.79 -1.54 0.82
CA CYS A 106 5.83 -0.55 1.00
C CYS A 106 6.14 -0.37 2.51
N PRO A 107 7.36 -0.66 2.99
CA PRO A 107 7.69 -0.76 4.42
C PRO A 107 7.42 0.53 5.19
N VAL A 108 7.56 1.68 4.53
CA VAL A 108 7.23 2.99 5.09
C VAL A 108 5.72 3.25 5.13
N GLY A 109 4.96 2.75 4.15
CA GLY A 109 3.50 2.86 4.09
C GLY A 109 2.82 2.01 5.15
N VAL A 110 3.24 0.75 5.30
CA VAL A 110 2.73 -0.16 6.33
C VAL A 110 3.12 0.32 7.73
N SER A 111 4.35 0.81 7.93
CA SER A 111 4.79 1.36 9.21
C SER A 111 3.99 2.60 9.60
N LYS A 112 3.73 3.52 8.66
CA LYS A 112 2.91 4.72 8.92
C LYS A 112 1.46 4.38 9.20
N LYS A 113 0.87 3.42 8.45
CA LYS A 113 -0.49 2.90 8.69
C LYS A 113 -0.60 2.21 10.05
N ARG A 114 0.38 1.38 10.41
CA ARG A 114 0.44 0.69 11.69
C ARG A 114 0.56 1.66 12.86
N ARG A 115 1.46 2.65 12.77
CA ARG A 115 1.60 3.72 13.78
C ARG A 115 0.30 4.51 13.94
N ARG A 116 -0.36 4.89 12.83
CA ARG A 116 -1.65 5.59 12.88
C ARG A 116 -2.72 4.77 13.60
N ASN A 117 -2.82 3.49 13.26
CA ASN A 117 -3.78 2.58 13.90
C ASN A 117 -3.48 2.37 15.39
N GLN A 118 -2.20 2.27 15.77
CA GLN A 118 -1.78 2.20 17.17
C GLN A 118 -2.17 3.45 17.95
N VAL A 119 -1.96 4.64 17.39
CA VAL A 119 -2.37 5.91 18.01
C VAL A 119 -3.91 5.96 18.15
N LEU A 120 -4.65 5.58 17.11
CA LEU A 120 -6.11 5.56 17.16
C LEU A 120 -6.63 4.61 18.26
N ALA A 121 -6.03 3.42 18.37
CA ALA A 121 -6.36 2.45 19.40
C ALA A 121 -6.04 2.97 20.81
N ALA A 122 -4.90 3.64 20.99
CA ALA A 122 -4.53 4.27 22.26
C ALA A 122 -5.52 5.37 22.68
N VAL A 123 -5.98 6.20 21.73
CA VAL A 123 -7.00 7.22 21.99
C VAL A 123 -8.34 6.60 22.34
N ALA A 124 -8.78 5.59 21.59
CA ALA A 124 -10.05 4.91 21.85
C ALA A 124 -10.07 4.22 23.23
N THR A 125 -8.98 3.55 23.60
CA THR A 125 -8.84 2.90 24.92
C THR A 125 -8.81 3.92 26.06
N ALA A 126 -8.09 5.03 25.90
CA ALA A 126 -8.10 6.12 26.88
C ALA A 126 -9.49 6.76 27.05
N ALA A 127 -10.21 7.00 25.95
CA ALA A 127 -11.56 7.55 25.98
C ALA A 127 -12.55 6.59 26.66
N ALA A 128 -12.48 5.29 26.38
CA ALA A 128 -13.30 4.28 27.03
C ALA A 128 -13.01 4.17 28.54
N ALA A 129 -11.74 4.24 28.95
CA ALA A 129 -11.35 4.25 30.36
C ALA A 129 -11.86 5.52 31.08
N PHE A 130 -11.76 6.70 30.45
CA PHE A 130 -12.30 7.94 30.99
C PHE A 130 -13.83 7.90 31.14
N ALA A 131 -14.55 7.40 30.13
CA ALA A 131 -15.99 7.22 30.21
C ALA A 131 -16.40 6.22 31.32
N GLY A 132 -15.61 5.14 31.50
CA GLY A 132 -15.79 4.19 32.60
C GLY A 132 -15.64 4.83 33.99
N LEU A 133 -14.63 5.69 34.17
CA LEU A 133 -14.42 6.41 35.44
C LEU A 133 -15.54 7.41 35.76
N ILE A 134 -16.06 8.11 34.75
CA ILE A 134 -17.17 9.05 34.91
C ILE A 134 -18.49 8.30 35.19
N GLY A 135 -18.73 7.18 34.51
CA GLY A 135 -19.93 6.35 34.68
C GLY A 135 -20.03 5.67 36.06
N ILE A 136 -18.90 5.35 36.70
CA ILE A 136 -18.87 4.77 38.05
C ILE A 136 -19.18 5.85 39.13
N GLY A 137 -18.76 7.10 38.91
CA GLY A 137 -19.07 8.22 39.81
C GLY A 137 -20.56 8.59 39.84
N MET A 138 -21.26 8.44 38.72
CA MET A 138 -22.70 8.77 38.62
C MET A 138 -23.63 7.70 39.22
N ARG A 139 -23.15 6.48 39.54
CA ARG A 139 -23.98 5.43 40.15
C ARG A 139 -24.24 5.60 41.66
N ARG A 140 -23.62 6.60 42.32
CA ARG A 140 -23.77 6.82 43.78
C ARG A 140 -24.53 8.10 44.17
N GLY A 141 -25.04 8.86 43.21
CA GLY A 141 -25.80 10.10 43.47
C GLY A 141 -27.30 9.93 43.25
N THR A 142 -28.08 10.13 44.32
CA THR A 142 -29.53 10.41 44.35
C THR A 142 -30.49 9.30 43.92
N GLN A 143 -30.74 8.33 44.82
CA GLN A 143 -32.12 7.89 45.01
C GLN A 143 -32.87 9.05 45.69
N VAL A 144 -33.55 9.88 44.90
CA VAL A 144 -34.63 10.70 45.43
C VAL A 144 -35.82 9.77 45.56
N GLN A 145 -36.11 9.33 46.79
CA GLN A 145 -37.29 8.53 47.10
C GLN A 145 -38.53 9.43 47.01
N GLY A 146 -38.98 9.71 45.80
CA GLY A 146 -40.26 10.36 45.55
C GLY A 146 -41.39 9.36 45.79
N GLY A 147 -42.03 9.43 46.95
CA GLY A 147 -43.24 8.67 47.25
C GLY A 147 -44.33 8.98 46.23
N MET A 148 -44.74 7.98 45.46
CA MET A 148 -45.86 8.06 44.53
C MET A 148 -47.15 7.87 45.33
N HIS A 149 -47.79 8.96 45.76
CA HIS A 149 -49.21 8.91 46.11
C HIS A 149 -50.03 8.88 44.80
N PRO A 150 -51.02 7.97 44.65
CA PRO A 150 -51.87 7.96 43.47
C PRO A 150 -52.73 9.22 43.45
N MET A 151 -52.62 10.02 42.39
CA MET A 151 -53.58 11.09 42.13
C MET A 151 -54.91 10.50 41.63
N PRO A 152 -56.06 11.09 41.99
CA PRO A 152 -57.34 10.69 41.42
C PRO A 152 -57.40 11.01 39.92
N ASN A 153 -57.88 10.04 39.15
CA ASN A 153 -57.97 10.06 37.69
C ASN A 153 -58.93 11.17 37.22
N PRO A 154 -58.53 12.09 36.31
CA PRO A 154 -59.47 13.04 35.71
C PRO A 154 -60.42 12.32 34.74
N PRO A 155 -61.65 12.85 34.51
CA PRO A 155 -62.60 12.24 33.61
C PRO A 155 -62.08 12.23 32.16
N PRO A 156 -62.50 11.26 31.33
CA PRO A 156 -62.00 11.12 29.97
C PRO A 156 -62.40 12.33 29.12
N VAL A 157 -61.41 13.10 28.69
CA VAL A 157 -61.60 14.12 27.65
C VAL A 157 -61.60 13.39 26.32
N VAL A 158 -62.77 13.34 25.67
CA VAL A 158 -62.92 12.84 24.31
C VAL A 158 -62.17 13.79 23.37
N THR A 159 -60.94 13.43 23.01
CA THR A 159 -60.21 14.06 21.90
C THR A 159 -60.66 13.38 20.62
N THR A 160 -61.38 14.13 19.79
CA THR A 160 -61.63 13.77 18.40
C THR A 160 -60.31 13.81 17.65
N ALA A 161 -59.85 12.64 17.20
CA ALA A 161 -58.69 12.52 16.34
C ALA A 161 -58.97 13.21 15.00
N SER A 162 -58.26 14.30 14.71
CA SER A 162 -58.02 14.68 13.32
C SER A 162 -56.98 13.72 12.73
N PRO A 163 -57.17 13.21 11.50
CA PRO A 163 -56.18 12.36 10.86
C PRO A 163 -54.94 13.21 10.54
N ILE A 164 -53.83 12.91 11.21
CA ILE A 164 -52.51 13.41 10.84
C ILE A 164 -52.10 12.59 9.61
N GLY A 165 -51.86 13.30 8.51
CA GLY A 165 -51.47 12.75 7.22
C GLY A 165 -50.16 11.99 7.28
N ASP A 166 -50.01 11.12 6.30
CA ASP A 166 -48.93 10.18 6.14
C ASP A 166 -47.63 10.94 5.83
N ASP A 167 -46.70 11.02 6.78
CA ASP A 167 -45.35 11.51 6.54
C ASP A 167 -44.58 10.49 5.70
N GLU A 168 -44.71 10.65 4.39
CA GLU A 168 -43.98 9.94 3.35
C GLU A 168 -42.49 10.30 3.43
N VAL A 169 -41.66 9.39 3.93
CA VAL A 169 -40.20 9.53 3.95
C VAL A 169 -39.68 9.54 2.51
N HIS A 170 -39.57 10.73 1.93
CA HIS A 170 -38.90 10.94 0.67
C HIS A 170 -37.38 10.79 0.86
N ALA A 171 -36.83 9.68 0.39
CA ALA A 171 -35.40 9.57 0.15
C ALA A 171 -35.03 10.42 -1.08
N PRO A 172 -34.24 11.50 -0.95
CA PRO A 172 -33.86 12.29 -2.11
C PRO A 172 -32.88 11.47 -2.98
N MET A 173 -33.37 10.99 -4.12
CA MET A 173 -32.52 10.51 -5.22
C MET A 173 -31.87 11.73 -5.87
N GLY A 174 -30.76 12.19 -5.31
CA GLY A 174 -29.97 13.30 -5.84
C GLY A 174 -28.73 12.81 -6.57
N VAL A 175 -28.40 13.44 -7.70
CA VAL A 175 -27.11 13.27 -8.38
C VAL A 175 -26.02 13.88 -7.50
N ILE A 176 -24.99 13.09 -7.19
CA ILE A 176 -23.82 13.52 -6.42
C ILE A 176 -23.20 14.72 -7.15
N ALA A 177 -23.12 15.87 -6.48
CA ALA A 177 -22.41 17.03 -7.00
C ALA A 177 -20.95 16.65 -7.29
N GLU A 178 -20.50 16.91 -8.51
CA GLU A 178 -19.16 16.57 -8.98
C GLU A 178 -18.12 17.28 -8.09
N ILE A 179 -17.32 16.49 -7.36
CA ILE A 179 -16.24 17.02 -6.52
C ILE A 179 -15.32 17.84 -7.43
N PRO A 180 -15.09 19.14 -7.16
CA PRO A 180 -14.25 19.96 -8.03
C PRO A 180 -12.87 19.32 -8.12
N ARG A 181 -12.46 18.93 -9.34
CA ARG A 181 -11.11 18.43 -9.59
C ARG A 181 -10.13 19.49 -9.09
N PRO A 182 -9.11 19.12 -8.30
CA PRO A 182 -8.05 20.06 -7.96
C PRO A 182 -7.45 20.56 -9.27
N THR A 183 -7.56 21.87 -9.49
CA THR A 183 -7.00 22.56 -10.64
C THR A 183 -5.50 22.29 -10.68
N ALA A 184 -5.05 21.88 -11.87
CA ALA A 184 -3.68 21.60 -12.29
C ALA A 184 -2.58 21.73 -11.22
N LEU A 185 -1.88 20.61 -10.94
CA LEU A 185 -0.59 20.67 -10.26
C LEU A 185 0.32 21.69 -10.97
N PRO A 186 1.07 22.52 -10.21
CA PRO A 186 2.06 23.42 -10.80
C PRO A 186 3.06 22.60 -11.63
N LYS A 187 3.37 23.09 -12.84
CA LYS A 187 4.34 22.45 -13.74
C LYS A 187 5.65 22.20 -12.97
N PRO A 188 6.26 21.00 -13.08
CA PRO A 188 7.55 20.73 -12.47
C PRO A 188 8.56 21.78 -12.91
N LEU A 189 9.24 22.40 -11.94
CA LEU A 189 10.36 23.30 -12.22
C LEU A 189 11.42 22.55 -13.04
N PRO A 190 12.05 23.19 -14.03
CA PRO A 190 13.10 22.55 -14.81
C PRO A 190 14.24 22.10 -13.90
N PRO A 191 14.84 20.93 -14.16
CA PRO A 191 15.95 20.43 -13.37
C PRO A 191 17.10 21.44 -13.41
N LYS A 192 17.60 21.81 -12.24
CA LYS A 192 18.75 22.70 -12.08
C LYS A 192 19.94 22.13 -12.87
N PRO A 193 20.65 22.93 -13.69
CA PRO A 193 21.79 22.43 -14.45
C PRO A 193 22.81 21.78 -13.52
N LEU A 194 23.15 20.52 -13.80
CA LEU A 194 24.21 19.82 -13.08
C LEU A 194 25.54 20.55 -13.31
N PRO A 195 26.40 20.68 -12.27
CA PRO A 195 27.71 21.27 -12.45
C PRO A 195 28.52 20.45 -13.45
N ALA A 196 29.20 21.15 -14.37
CA ALA A 196 30.02 20.54 -15.40
C ALA A 196 31.06 19.60 -14.78
N LYS A 197 31.13 18.37 -15.30
CA LYS A 197 32.13 17.38 -14.87
C LYS A 197 33.54 17.98 -15.04
N PRO A 198 34.44 17.85 -14.06
CA PRO A 198 35.81 18.32 -14.21
C PRO A 198 36.49 17.52 -15.33
N GLN A 199 36.92 18.22 -16.37
CA GLN A 199 37.69 17.60 -17.45
C GLN A 199 39.04 17.16 -16.90
N ARG A 200 39.27 15.84 -16.85
CA ARG A 200 40.61 15.30 -16.60
C ARG A 200 41.45 15.65 -17.82
N LYS A 201 42.43 16.54 -17.63
CA LYS A 201 43.47 16.81 -18.63
C LYS A 201 44.24 15.52 -18.87
N SER A 202 44.28 15.07 -20.13
CA SER A 202 45.15 13.98 -20.55
C SER A 202 46.62 14.35 -20.30
N PRO A 203 47.47 13.41 -19.84
CA PRO A 203 48.90 13.67 -19.70
C PRO A 203 49.54 13.82 -21.09
N ALA A 204 50.47 14.77 -21.20
CA ALA A 204 51.23 15.07 -22.40
C ALA A 204 52.10 13.86 -22.83
N PRO A 205 52.34 13.66 -24.15
CA PRO A 205 53.28 12.64 -24.60
C PRO A 205 54.71 13.02 -24.21
N GLY A 206 55.41 12.07 -23.58
CA GLY A 206 56.78 12.22 -23.10
C GLY A 206 57.76 12.53 -24.23
N GLY A 207 58.60 13.53 -23.99
CA GLY A 207 59.71 13.89 -24.85
C GLY A 207 60.83 12.85 -24.80
N VAL A 208 61.32 12.50 -25.99
CA VAL A 208 62.53 11.70 -26.22
C VAL A 208 63.75 12.54 -25.80
N ILE A 209 64.59 11.99 -24.94
CA ILE A 209 65.90 12.56 -24.55
C ILE A 209 66.97 11.92 -25.47
N PRO A 210 67.93 12.70 -26.02
CA PRO A 210 69.00 12.19 -26.89
C PRO A 210 70.03 11.33 -26.16
#